data_AF-A0A0L8BIL7-F1
#
_entry.id   AF-A0A0L8BIL7-F1
#
_cell.length_a   1.000
_cell.length_b   1.000
_cell.length_c   1.000
_cell.angle_alpha   90.00
_cell.angle_beta   90.00
_cell.angle_gamma   90.00
#
_symmetry.space_group_name_H-M   'P 1'
#
loop_
_entity.id
_entity.type
_entity.pdbx_description
1 polymer ?
#
loop_
_entity_poly.entity_id
_entity_poly.type
_entity_poly.pdbx_seq_one_letter_code
_entity_poly.pdbx_strand_id
1 'polypeptide(L)'
;MLEDAGKLESTGVIKRAAGRPADLQKVVLAMGDLFLADSAPLMAKFNIGKIIHLLERPGRVRVDPLPTADGCLLDAAREVLSNVALHSEGYKRFSEGLQSVFGRLEWYTGRGGAFASINFEQNHRHALLVGPGAVEHRTDVRIGMTVLGSYTRFPDHDQFHSRVFIPLSFGEYRFGNDRWVSAGPGDVLFNAAGRQCAIRCTREPLVMLWCQIEGRDR
;
A
#
# COMPACT_ATOMS: atom_id res chain seq x y z
N MET A 1 -15.34 -11.15 -6.74
CA MET A 1 -16.13 -10.70 -5.57
C MET A 1 -15.20 -10.47 -4.38
N LEU A 2 -14.34 -9.46 -4.49
CA LEU A 2 -13.66 -8.80 -3.36
C LEU A 2 -14.09 -7.31 -3.40
N GLU A 3 -15.40 -7.12 -3.62
CA GLU A 3 -16.13 -5.94 -3.16
C GLU A 3 -16.54 -6.23 -1.73
N ASP A 4 -15.56 -6.33 -0.85
CA ASP A 4 -15.81 -6.29 0.58
C ASP A 4 -14.55 -5.78 1.31
N ALA A 5 -14.01 -4.67 0.81
CA ALA A 5 -13.77 -3.57 1.74
C ALA A 5 -15.15 -2.94 2.00
N GLY A 6 -16.06 -3.74 2.59
CA GLY A 6 -17.35 -3.26 3.06
C GLY A 6 -17.06 -2.04 3.90
N LYS A 7 -17.85 -0.97 3.67
CA LYS A 7 -17.80 0.30 4.38
C LYS A 7 -17.02 0.13 5.68
N LEU A 8 -15.75 0.53 5.67
CA LEU A 8 -15.04 0.72 6.91
C LEU A 8 -15.74 1.94 7.51
N GLU A 9 -16.86 1.71 8.22
CA GLU A 9 -17.48 2.70 9.06
C GLU A 9 -16.49 2.92 10.19
N SER A 10 -15.51 3.76 9.88
CA SER A 10 -14.54 4.29 10.82
C SER A 10 -15.34 4.92 11.95
N THR A 11 -15.44 4.21 13.06
CA THR A 11 -15.93 4.71 14.35
C THR A 11 -15.00 5.76 14.96
N GLY A 12 -13.87 6.06 14.29
CA GLY A 12 -12.94 7.09 14.70
C GLY A 12 -13.42 8.52 14.41
N VAL A 13 -13.20 9.41 15.37
CA VAL A 13 -13.40 10.85 15.29
C VAL A 13 -12.41 11.46 14.29
N ILE A 14 -12.91 11.75 13.09
CA ILE A 14 -12.17 12.46 12.06
C ILE A 14 -12.28 13.97 12.32
N LYS A 15 -11.18 14.64 12.69
CA LYS A 15 -11.15 16.09 12.85
C LYS A 15 -10.50 16.76 11.64
N ARG A 16 -10.91 18.01 11.36
CA ARG A 16 -10.11 18.91 10.54
C ARG A 16 -8.85 19.27 11.33
N ALA A 17 -7.75 18.55 11.10
CA ALA A 17 -6.45 19.01 11.58
C ALA A 17 -5.97 20.19 10.73
N ALA A 18 -5.07 21.00 11.29
CA ALA A 18 -4.44 22.12 10.59
C ALA A 18 -3.55 21.69 9.41
N GLY A 19 -3.19 20.40 9.31
CA GLY A 19 -2.39 19.85 8.22
C GLY A 19 -2.17 18.34 8.35
N ARG A 20 -1.53 17.74 7.33
CA ARG A 20 -1.12 16.32 7.32
C ARG A 20 -0.14 16.06 8.48
N PRO A 21 -0.25 14.94 9.20
CA PRO A 21 0.72 14.56 10.22
C PRO A 21 2.16 14.49 9.66
N ALA A 22 3.14 14.90 10.45
CA ALA A 22 4.53 15.02 10.00
C ALA A 22 5.15 13.68 9.56
N ASP A 23 4.81 12.59 10.25
CA ASP A 23 5.17 11.21 9.89
C ASP A 23 4.63 10.83 8.50
N LEU A 24 3.34 11.04 8.26
CA LEU A 24 2.72 10.76 6.96
C LEU A 24 3.24 11.70 5.87
N GLN A 25 3.52 12.97 6.18
CA GLN A 25 4.11 13.92 5.23
C GLN A 25 5.50 13.46 4.76
N LYS A 26 6.33 12.88 5.65
CA LYS A 26 7.61 12.29 5.27
C LYS A 26 7.44 11.14 4.27
N VAL A 27 6.45 10.28 4.50
CA VAL A 27 6.12 9.19 3.57
C VAL A 27 5.74 9.74 2.21
N VAL A 28 4.82 10.71 2.14
CA VAL A 28 4.34 11.29 0.87
C VAL A 28 5.48 11.95 0.08
N LEU A 29 6.38 12.68 0.76
CA LEU A 29 7.53 13.32 0.12
C LEU A 29 8.51 12.27 -0.44
N ALA A 30 8.94 11.32 0.40
CA ALA A 30 9.88 10.28 -0.01
C ALA A 30 9.29 9.37 -1.11
N MET A 31 7.98 9.15 -1.08
CA MET A 31 7.25 8.43 -2.12
C MET A 31 7.35 9.13 -3.48
N GLY A 32 7.24 10.47 -3.50
CA GLY A 32 7.39 11.26 -4.72
C GLY A 32 8.76 11.11 -5.36
N ASP A 33 9.82 11.13 -4.55
CA ASP A 33 11.20 10.96 -5.01
C ASP A 33 11.42 9.56 -5.62
N LEU A 34 10.87 8.51 -4.99
CA LEU A 34 10.99 7.14 -5.49
C LEU A 34 10.23 6.92 -6.81
N PHE A 35 9.06 7.55 -6.97
CA PHE A 35 8.22 7.34 -8.16
C PHE A 35 8.67 8.09 -9.41
N LEU A 36 9.47 9.15 -9.25
CA LEU A 36 10.05 9.89 -10.36
C LEU A 36 11.36 9.26 -10.85
N ALA A 37 11.77 8.10 -10.32
CA ALA A 37 12.91 7.35 -10.81
C ALA A 37 12.76 7.02 -12.31
N ASP A 38 13.87 7.07 -13.05
CA ASP A 38 13.86 6.94 -14.51
C ASP A 38 13.29 5.61 -15.00
N SER A 39 13.48 4.53 -14.24
CA SER A 39 13.03 3.17 -14.55
C SER A 39 11.51 2.94 -14.50
N ALA A 40 10.74 3.84 -13.89
CA ALA A 40 9.30 3.62 -13.73
C ALA A 40 8.53 3.71 -15.07
N PRO A 41 7.53 2.84 -15.32
CA PRO A 41 6.68 2.92 -16.51
C PRO A 41 6.01 4.30 -16.65
N LEU A 42 5.90 4.83 -17.87
CA LEU A 42 5.32 6.16 -18.13
C LEU A 42 3.92 6.32 -17.52
N MET A 43 3.09 5.27 -17.61
CA MET A 43 1.74 5.27 -17.03
C MET A 43 1.76 5.28 -15.50
N ALA A 44 2.77 4.68 -14.86
CA ALA A 44 2.97 4.81 -13.42
C ALA A 44 3.32 6.26 -13.08
N LYS A 45 4.32 6.85 -13.74
CA LYS A 45 4.73 8.26 -13.53
C LYS A 45 3.55 9.23 -13.65
N PHE A 46 2.71 9.06 -14.67
CA PHE A 46 1.53 9.91 -14.88
C PHE A 46 0.47 9.75 -13.77
N ASN A 47 0.17 8.52 -13.34
CA ASN A 47 -0.78 8.30 -12.25
C ASN A 47 -0.25 8.84 -10.92
N ILE A 48 1.04 8.67 -10.65
CA ILE A 48 1.66 9.21 -9.45
C ILE A 48 1.68 10.73 -9.47
N GLY A 49 2.02 11.38 -10.59
CA GLY A 49 1.99 12.84 -10.70
C GLY A 49 0.62 13.40 -10.32
N LYS A 50 -0.47 12.75 -10.74
CA LYS A 50 -1.83 13.10 -10.32
C LYS A 50 -2.07 12.88 -8.83
N ILE A 51 -1.62 11.75 -8.28
CA ILE A 51 -1.75 11.45 -6.84
C ILE A 51 -0.99 12.48 -6.00
N ILE A 52 0.25 12.82 -6.35
CA ILE A 52 1.04 13.85 -5.67
C ILE A 52 0.32 15.20 -5.73
N HIS A 53 -0.20 15.58 -6.90
CA HIS A 53 -0.97 16.81 -7.03
C HIS A 53 -2.23 16.84 -6.14
N LEU A 54 -2.98 15.74 -6.05
CA LEU A 54 -4.12 15.63 -5.13
C LEU A 54 -3.68 15.76 -3.66
N LEU A 55 -2.49 15.26 -3.32
CA LEU A 55 -1.93 15.30 -1.97
C LEU A 55 -1.29 16.63 -1.58
N GLU A 56 -1.15 17.60 -2.49
CA GLU A 56 -0.71 18.97 -2.17
C GLU A 56 -1.65 19.64 -1.17
N ARG A 57 -2.93 19.30 -1.20
CA ARG A 57 -3.93 19.72 -0.23
C ARG A 57 -4.16 18.60 0.78
N PRO A 58 -3.76 18.76 2.06
CA PRO A 58 -4.02 17.76 3.08
C PRO A 58 -5.52 17.51 3.29
N GLY A 59 -5.90 16.24 3.46
CA GLY A 59 -7.22 15.80 3.87
C GLY A 59 -7.48 15.97 5.37
N ARG A 60 -8.60 15.41 5.83
CA ARG A 60 -8.89 15.35 7.27
C ARG A 60 -8.01 14.30 7.93
N VAL A 61 -7.73 14.44 9.22
CA VAL A 61 -6.80 13.55 9.92
C VAL A 61 -7.55 12.77 10.99
N ARG A 62 -7.27 11.48 11.07
CA ARG A 62 -7.72 10.67 12.20
C ARG A 62 -6.87 10.97 13.42
N VAL A 63 -7.52 11.37 14.50
CA VAL A 63 -6.86 11.76 15.76
C VAL A 63 -6.89 10.62 16.78
N ASP A 64 -7.80 9.67 16.61
CA ASP A 64 -8.01 8.64 17.61
C ASP A 64 -6.83 7.67 17.70
N PRO A 65 -6.44 7.30 18.94
CA PRO A 65 -5.47 6.24 19.15
C PRO A 65 -6.06 4.94 18.63
N LEU A 66 -5.27 4.23 17.82
CA LEU A 66 -5.57 2.86 17.47
C LEU A 66 -4.88 1.91 18.44
N PRO A 67 -5.46 0.71 18.64
CA PRO A 67 -4.71 -0.36 19.25
C PRO A 67 -3.44 -0.63 18.43
N THR A 68 -2.31 -0.75 19.11
CA THR A 68 -1.06 -1.16 18.49
C THR A 68 -1.27 -2.55 17.90
N ALA A 69 -1.16 -2.67 16.57
CA ALA A 69 -1.16 -3.97 15.94
C ALA A 69 0.21 -4.63 16.15
N ASP A 70 0.18 -5.83 16.69
CA ASP A 70 1.33 -6.66 17.03
C ASP A 70 1.19 -8.06 16.42
N GLY A 71 2.32 -8.76 16.29
CA GLY A 71 2.37 -10.12 15.78
C GLY A 71 3.51 -10.36 14.80
N CYS A 72 3.92 -11.62 14.69
CA CYS A 72 5.11 -12.04 13.94
C CYS A 72 5.15 -11.54 12.49
N LEU A 73 4.00 -11.42 11.83
CA LEU A 73 3.91 -10.93 10.46
C LEU A 73 4.23 -9.43 10.36
N LEU A 74 3.82 -8.63 11.34
CA LEU A 74 4.11 -7.21 11.40
C LEU A 74 5.55 -6.95 11.85
N ASP A 75 6.09 -7.81 12.71
CA ASP A 75 7.53 -7.79 13.07
C ASP A 75 8.39 -8.07 11.83
N ALA A 76 8.03 -9.10 11.05
CA ALA A 76 8.69 -9.40 9.78
C ALA A 76 8.58 -8.23 8.77
N ALA A 77 7.44 -7.53 8.74
CA ALA A 77 7.29 -6.34 7.90
C ALA A 77 8.23 -5.20 8.35
N ARG A 78 8.42 -4.99 9.66
CA ARG A 78 9.37 -4.00 10.19
C ARG A 78 10.81 -4.36 9.86
N GLU A 79 11.15 -5.64 9.90
CA GLU A 79 12.46 -6.14 9.47
C GLU A 79 12.70 -5.86 7.99
N VAL A 80 11.71 -6.14 7.12
CA VAL A 80 11.77 -5.77 5.69
C VAL A 80 12.00 -4.27 5.50
N LEU A 81 11.26 -3.42 6.24
CA LEU A 81 11.44 -1.96 6.16
C LEU A 81 12.84 -1.52 6.60
N SER A 82 13.42 -2.21 7.58
CA SER A 82 14.78 -1.94 8.07
C SER A 82 15.83 -2.37 7.04
N ASN A 83 15.63 -3.51 6.37
CA ASN A 83 16.52 -4.00 5.32
C ASN A 83 16.48 -3.13 4.06
N VAL A 84 15.28 -2.74 3.59
CA VAL A 84 15.16 -1.91 2.40
C VAL A 84 15.68 -0.49 2.61
N ALA A 85 15.73 0.00 3.86
CA ALA A 85 16.36 1.28 4.19
C ALA A 85 17.84 1.36 3.78
N LEU A 86 18.50 0.21 3.63
CA LEU A 86 19.91 0.11 3.20
C LEU A 86 20.08 0.22 1.67
N HIS A 87 19.00 0.21 0.89
CA HIS A 87 19.08 0.20 -0.57
C HIS A 87 19.55 1.55 -1.15
N SER A 88 19.04 2.66 -0.65
CA SER A 88 19.44 4.01 -1.06
C SER A 88 19.00 5.03 -0.02
N GLU A 89 19.54 6.24 -0.09
CA GLU A 89 19.12 7.33 0.79
C GLU A 89 17.62 7.68 0.62
N GLY A 90 17.06 7.51 -0.59
CA GLY A 90 15.62 7.65 -0.83
C GLY A 90 14.80 6.58 -0.10
N TYR A 91 15.21 5.32 -0.20
CA TYR A 91 14.56 4.21 0.52
C TYR A 91 14.74 4.32 2.03
N LYS A 92 15.87 4.82 2.52
CA LYS A 92 16.08 5.11 3.93
C LYS A 92 15.02 6.06 4.48
N ARG A 93 14.85 7.22 3.84
CA ARG A 93 13.83 8.21 4.23
C ARG A 93 12.42 7.65 4.14
N PHE A 94 12.15 6.85 3.10
CA PHE A 94 10.86 6.22 2.92
C PHE A 94 10.54 5.21 4.02
N SER A 95 11.49 4.31 4.32
CA SER A 95 11.39 3.33 5.39
C SER A 95 11.23 3.98 6.76
N GLU A 96 12.01 5.01 7.08
CA GLU A 96 11.88 5.76 8.34
C GLU A 96 10.50 6.39 8.47
N GLY A 97 9.99 6.99 7.38
CA GLY A 97 8.62 7.49 7.31
C GLY A 97 7.59 6.40 7.57
N LEU A 98 7.71 5.25 6.90
CA LEU A 98 6.78 4.13 7.04
C LEU A 98 6.81 3.53 8.46
N GLN A 99 7.99 3.37 9.04
CA GLN A 99 8.14 2.91 10.42
C GLN A 99 7.49 3.87 11.42
N SER A 100 7.57 5.18 11.17
CA SER A 100 6.97 6.21 12.03
C SER A 100 5.43 6.23 11.98
N VAL A 101 4.82 5.92 10.82
CA VAL A 101 3.36 5.83 10.70
C VAL A 101 2.81 4.43 11.06
N PHE A 102 3.66 3.39 11.09
CA PHE A 102 3.26 1.98 11.24
C PHE A 102 2.33 1.70 12.42
N GLY A 103 2.61 2.32 13.58
CA GLY A 103 1.79 2.16 14.80
C GLY A 103 0.44 2.89 14.77
N ARG A 104 0.20 3.74 13.76
CA ARG A 104 -1.06 4.48 13.55
C ARG A 104 -1.92 3.88 12.45
N LEU A 105 -1.47 2.76 11.87
CA LEU A 105 -2.19 2.06 10.82
C LEU A 105 -3.22 1.13 11.44
N GLU A 106 -4.42 1.18 10.87
CA GLU A 106 -5.44 0.18 11.16
C GLU A 106 -5.17 -1.03 10.30
N TRP A 107 -4.67 -2.09 10.93
CA TRP A 107 -4.35 -3.32 10.23
C TRP A 107 -5.58 -4.23 10.17
N TYR A 108 -5.89 -4.70 8.97
CA TYR A 108 -7.02 -5.58 8.74
C TYR A 108 -6.64 -6.75 7.83
N THR A 109 -7.47 -7.80 7.85
CA THR A 109 -7.37 -8.97 6.99
C THR A 109 -8.55 -8.99 6.02
N GLY A 110 -8.28 -9.31 4.77
CA GLY A 110 -9.29 -9.71 3.79
C GLY A 110 -9.60 -11.21 3.88
N ARG A 111 -10.53 -11.66 3.04
CA ARG A 111 -10.87 -13.08 2.92
C ARG A 111 -10.07 -13.78 1.83
N GLY A 112 -9.95 -15.10 1.96
CA GLY A 112 -9.47 -15.95 0.88
C GLY A 112 -10.32 -15.83 -0.39
N GLY A 113 -9.84 -16.43 -1.48
CA GLY A 113 -10.53 -16.38 -2.77
C GLY A 113 -9.89 -17.31 -3.77
N ALA A 114 -10.22 -17.11 -5.05
CA ALA A 114 -9.70 -17.93 -6.14
C ALA A 114 -8.16 -17.97 -6.10
N PHE A 115 -7.61 -19.17 -6.04
CA PHE A 115 -6.17 -19.44 -6.04
C PHE A 115 -5.38 -18.85 -4.85
N ALA A 116 -6.04 -18.42 -3.77
CA ALA A 116 -5.34 -18.00 -2.56
C ALA A 116 -4.64 -19.19 -1.87
N SER A 117 -3.55 -18.92 -1.15
CA SER A 117 -2.98 -19.91 -0.22
C SER A 117 -3.99 -20.33 0.85
N ILE A 118 -3.92 -21.58 1.32
CA ILE A 118 -4.83 -22.12 2.35
C ILE A 118 -4.82 -21.27 3.62
N ASN A 119 -3.64 -20.78 4.01
CA ASN A 119 -3.40 -19.95 5.20
C ASN A 119 -3.41 -18.44 4.89
N PHE A 120 -4.01 -18.02 3.77
CA PHE A 120 -3.98 -16.64 3.32
C PHE A 120 -4.49 -15.69 4.41
N GLU A 121 -5.64 -15.97 5.02
CA GLU A 121 -6.26 -15.08 6.03
C GLU A 121 -5.38 -14.84 7.25
N GLN A 122 -4.57 -15.82 7.65
CA GLN A 122 -3.63 -15.69 8.77
C GLN A 122 -2.34 -14.96 8.34
N ASN A 123 -1.91 -15.14 7.09
CA ASN A 123 -0.61 -14.71 6.57
C ASN A 123 -0.64 -13.47 5.68
N HIS A 124 -1.64 -12.60 5.84
CA HIS A 124 -1.58 -11.28 5.21
C HIS A 124 -2.16 -10.20 6.12
N ARG A 125 -1.70 -8.98 5.91
CA ARG A 125 -2.28 -7.78 6.53
C ARG A 125 -2.33 -6.65 5.53
N HIS A 126 -3.36 -5.84 5.64
CA HIS A 126 -3.52 -4.61 4.88
C HIS A 126 -3.65 -3.42 5.82
N ALA A 127 -3.25 -2.26 5.34
CA ALA A 127 -3.50 -0.99 6.00
C ALA A 127 -3.65 0.12 4.97
N LEU A 128 -4.42 1.16 5.30
CA LEU A 128 -4.46 2.40 4.55
C LEU A 128 -3.68 3.50 5.28
N LEU A 129 -2.78 4.15 4.56
CA LEU A 129 -2.10 5.37 5.00
C LEU A 129 -2.95 6.59 4.65
N VAL A 130 -3.50 6.58 3.44
CA VAL A 130 -4.39 7.61 2.90
C VAL A 130 -5.60 6.94 2.28
N GLY A 131 -6.80 7.45 2.54
CA GLY A 131 -8.05 6.87 2.04
C GLY A 131 -9.17 6.94 3.08
N PRO A 132 -10.33 6.33 2.82
CA PRO A 132 -11.46 6.38 3.74
C PRO A 132 -11.09 5.75 5.09
N GLY A 133 -11.18 6.55 6.16
CA GLY A 133 -10.89 6.12 7.53
C GLY A 133 -9.40 5.99 7.88
N ALA A 134 -8.50 6.24 6.93
CA ALA A 134 -7.05 6.12 7.13
C ALA A 134 -6.47 7.26 8.00
N VAL A 135 -5.14 7.25 8.21
CA VAL A 135 -4.41 8.32 8.93
C VAL A 135 -4.74 9.70 8.36
N GLU A 136 -4.71 9.82 7.02
CA GLU A 136 -5.35 10.92 6.31
C GLU A 136 -6.60 10.42 5.58
N HIS A 137 -7.75 10.89 6.03
CA HIS A 137 -9.04 10.60 5.43
C HIS A 137 -9.17 11.30 4.08
N ARG A 138 -9.32 10.49 3.03
CA ARG A 138 -9.52 10.91 1.63
C ARG A 138 -10.57 10.04 0.94
N THR A 139 -11.27 10.61 -0.02
CA THR A 139 -12.25 9.89 -0.86
C THR A 139 -11.86 9.89 -2.33
N ASP A 140 -10.83 10.64 -2.71
CA ASP A 140 -10.33 10.83 -4.07
C ASP A 140 -9.02 10.07 -4.35
N VAL A 141 -8.35 9.56 -3.31
CA VAL A 141 -7.10 8.82 -3.40
C VAL A 141 -7.00 7.76 -2.31
N ARG A 142 -6.41 6.61 -2.64
CA ARG A 142 -5.98 5.61 -1.66
C ARG A 142 -4.49 5.35 -1.80
N ILE A 143 -3.81 5.32 -0.66
CA ILE A 143 -2.46 4.78 -0.49
C ILE A 143 -2.55 3.70 0.58
N GLY A 144 -2.28 2.47 0.19
CA GLY A 144 -2.34 1.33 1.07
C GLY A 144 -1.06 0.52 1.07
N MET A 145 -0.84 -0.18 2.17
CA MET A 145 0.24 -1.15 2.34
C MET A 145 -0.36 -2.54 2.44
N THR A 146 0.33 -3.50 1.85
CA THR A 146 0.02 -4.93 1.97
C THR A 146 1.26 -5.66 2.44
N VAL A 147 1.08 -6.53 3.43
CA VAL A 147 2.08 -7.47 3.93
C VAL A 147 1.60 -8.88 3.64
N LEU A 148 2.43 -9.70 3.02
CA LEU A 148 2.26 -11.14 2.89
C LEU A 148 3.36 -11.86 3.65
N GLY A 149 3.00 -12.87 4.45
CA GLY A 149 3.95 -13.77 5.06
C GLY A 149 4.54 -14.72 4.01
N SER A 150 5.69 -15.32 4.30
CA SER A 150 6.36 -16.26 3.39
C SER A 150 5.41 -17.33 2.84
N TYR A 151 5.61 -17.70 1.58
CA TYR A 151 4.88 -18.71 0.82
C TYR A 151 3.38 -18.41 0.69
N THR A 152 3.03 -17.12 0.69
CA THR A 152 1.65 -16.67 0.56
C THR A 152 1.36 -16.15 -0.83
N ARG A 153 0.27 -16.63 -1.43
CA ARG A 153 -0.31 -16.15 -2.66
C ARG A 153 -1.63 -15.44 -2.37
N PHE A 154 -1.72 -14.19 -2.82
CA PHE A 154 -2.92 -13.37 -2.78
C PHE A 154 -3.98 -13.92 -3.75
N PRO A 155 -5.28 -13.92 -3.39
CA PRO A 155 -6.34 -14.33 -4.32
C PRO A 155 -6.31 -13.51 -5.61
N ASP A 156 -6.68 -14.17 -6.71
CA ASP A 156 -6.89 -13.46 -7.96
C ASP A 156 -8.09 -12.52 -7.79
N HIS A 157 -7.90 -11.25 -8.12
CA HIS A 157 -8.92 -10.23 -7.93
C HIS A 157 -8.92 -9.21 -9.06
N ASP A 158 -10.10 -8.75 -9.43
CA ASP A 158 -10.25 -7.68 -10.40
C ASP A 158 -9.91 -6.33 -9.77
N GLN A 159 -9.10 -5.54 -10.46
CA GLN A 159 -8.76 -4.19 -10.03
C GLN A 159 -9.52 -3.19 -10.88
N PHE A 160 -10.60 -2.64 -10.32
CA PHE A 160 -11.45 -1.66 -11.01
C PHE A 160 -10.79 -0.29 -11.20
N HIS A 161 -9.75 0.00 -10.42
CA HIS A 161 -8.96 1.22 -10.51
C HIS A 161 -7.56 0.89 -11.01
N SER A 162 -6.97 1.82 -11.77
CA SER A 162 -5.55 1.71 -12.12
C SER A 162 -4.72 1.85 -10.85
N ARG A 163 -3.73 0.97 -10.67
CA ARG A 163 -2.94 0.88 -9.45
C ARG A 163 -1.46 0.87 -9.77
N VAL A 164 -0.71 1.67 -9.01
CA VAL A 164 0.75 1.64 -9.01
C VAL A 164 1.20 0.88 -7.77
N PHE A 165 2.20 0.01 -7.91
CA PHE A 165 2.79 -0.73 -6.80
C PHE A 165 4.28 -0.39 -6.64
N ILE A 166 4.71 -0.30 -5.38
CA ILE A 166 6.12 -0.22 -4.96
C ILE A 166 6.41 -1.44 -4.08
N PRO A 167 7.10 -2.46 -4.61
CA PRO A 167 7.62 -3.54 -3.79
C PRO A 167 8.73 -3.00 -2.86
N LEU A 168 8.64 -3.33 -1.57
CA LEU A 168 9.67 -3.06 -0.55
C LEU A 168 10.47 -4.30 -0.19
N SER A 169 10.02 -5.46 -0.65
CA SER A 169 10.78 -6.70 -0.75
C SER A 169 10.38 -7.43 -2.04
N PHE A 170 11.10 -8.50 -2.38
CA PHE A 170 10.83 -9.24 -3.60
C PHE A 170 9.49 -9.97 -3.56
N GLY A 171 8.72 -9.83 -4.63
CA GLY A 171 7.48 -10.54 -4.89
C GLY A 171 7.32 -10.86 -6.37
N GLU A 172 6.37 -11.72 -6.68
CA GLU A 172 5.97 -12.01 -8.05
C GLU A 172 4.55 -11.49 -8.28
N TYR A 173 4.35 -10.87 -9.44
CA TYR A 173 3.13 -10.19 -9.82
C TYR A 173 2.64 -10.70 -11.18
N ARG A 174 1.33 -10.79 -11.34
CA ARG A 174 0.69 -11.11 -12.63
C ARG A 174 -0.50 -10.19 -12.83
N PHE A 175 -0.55 -9.55 -14.00
CA PHE A 175 -1.64 -8.67 -14.41
C PHE A 175 -2.36 -9.25 -15.63
N GLY A 176 -3.68 -9.39 -15.55
CA GLY A 176 -4.47 -10.10 -16.56
C GLY A 176 -3.92 -11.50 -16.85
N ASN A 177 -3.78 -11.83 -18.13
CA ASN A 177 -3.26 -13.11 -18.61
C ASN A 177 -1.74 -13.09 -18.91
N ASP A 178 -1.04 -12.07 -18.42
CA ASP A 178 0.41 -11.95 -18.64
C ASP A 178 1.20 -13.02 -17.88
N ARG A 179 2.50 -13.10 -18.15
CA ARG A 179 3.42 -13.92 -17.36
C ARG A 179 3.64 -13.30 -15.99
N TRP A 180 3.99 -14.15 -15.01
CA TRP A 180 4.49 -13.67 -13.73
C TRP A 180 5.79 -12.89 -13.93
N VAL A 181 5.90 -11.75 -13.27
CA VAL A 181 7.11 -10.92 -13.23
C VAL A 181 7.59 -10.80 -11.79
N SER A 182 8.89 -10.98 -11.59
CA SER A 182 9.53 -10.69 -10.29
C SER A 182 9.80 -9.21 -10.19
N ALA A 183 9.50 -8.62 -9.05
CA ALA A 183 9.79 -7.21 -8.77
C ALA A 183 10.19 -7.03 -7.29
N GLY A 184 11.06 -6.08 -7.02
CA GLY A 184 11.58 -5.77 -5.70
C GLY A 184 11.83 -4.27 -5.50
N PRO A 185 12.59 -3.89 -4.46
CA PRO A 185 13.06 -2.52 -4.29
C PRO A 185 13.74 -2.00 -5.56
N GLY A 186 13.40 -0.77 -5.96
CA GLY A 186 13.83 -0.13 -7.20
C GLY A 186 12.84 -0.27 -8.37
N ASP A 187 11.92 -1.24 -8.30
CA ASP A 187 10.92 -1.46 -9.33
C ASP A 187 9.62 -0.67 -9.04
N VAL A 188 8.94 -0.28 -10.13
CA VAL A 188 7.60 0.30 -10.07
C VAL A 188 6.71 -0.45 -11.05
N LEU A 189 5.60 -0.99 -10.55
CA LEU A 189 4.65 -1.73 -11.36
C LEU A 189 3.38 -0.93 -11.59
N PHE A 190 2.77 -1.10 -12.77
CA PHE A 190 1.49 -0.50 -13.11
C PHE A 190 0.51 -1.58 -13.57
N ASN A 191 -0.65 -1.62 -12.93
CA ASN A 191 -1.80 -2.36 -13.42
C ASN A 191 -2.90 -1.41 -13.85
N ALA A 192 -3.38 -1.56 -15.08
CA ALA A 192 -4.47 -0.76 -15.60
C ALA A 192 -5.82 -1.19 -14.99
N ALA A 193 -6.77 -0.26 -14.93
CA ALA A 193 -8.13 -0.55 -14.51
C ALA A 193 -8.77 -1.67 -15.34
N GLY A 194 -9.59 -2.49 -14.69
CA GLY A 194 -10.30 -3.62 -15.29
C GLY A 194 -9.45 -4.88 -15.51
N ARG A 195 -8.17 -4.88 -15.08
CA ARG A 195 -7.30 -6.05 -15.18
C ARG A 195 -7.27 -6.83 -13.87
N GLN A 196 -7.34 -8.15 -13.96
CA GLN A 196 -7.09 -9.04 -12.84
C GLN A 196 -5.66 -8.87 -12.31
N CYS A 197 -5.47 -9.02 -11.02
CA CYS A 197 -4.19 -8.98 -10.34
C CYS A 197 -4.02 -10.23 -9.49
N ALA A 198 -2.83 -10.83 -9.58
CA ALA A 198 -2.38 -11.89 -8.70
C ALA A 198 -0.98 -11.55 -8.19
N ILE A 199 -0.72 -11.83 -6.91
CA ILE A 199 0.52 -11.47 -6.23
C ILE A 199 0.92 -12.66 -5.37
N ARG A 200 2.21 -12.99 -5.33
CA ARG A 200 2.73 -14.01 -4.42
C ARG A 200 4.12 -13.66 -3.94
N CYS A 201 4.49 -14.28 -2.83
CA CYS A 201 5.85 -14.28 -2.33
C CYS A 201 6.28 -15.71 -2.04
N THR A 202 7.59 -15.93 -2.04
CA THR A 202 8.19 -17.25 -1.82
C THR A 202 8.79 -17.29 -0.42
N ARG A 203 10.11 -17.43 -0.29
CA ARG A 203 10.74 -17.60 1.03
C ARG A 203 10.69 -16.33 1.88
N GLU A 204 10.87 -15.17 1.28
CA GLU A 204 10.85 -13.88 2.01
C GLU A 204 9.43 -13.31 2.09
N PRO A 205 9.04 -12.66 3.20
CA PRO A 205 7.78 -11.94 3.28
C PRO A 205 7.76 -10.78 2.28
N LEU A 206 6.58 -10.52 1.70
CA LEU A 206 6.39 -9.38 0.80
C LEU A 206 5.77 -8.21 1.56
N VAL A 207 6.47 -7.07 1.56
CA VAL A 207 5.88 -5.77 1.91
C VAL A 207 5.79 -4.94 0.64
N MET A 208 4.62 -4.39 0.36
CA MET A 208 4.44 -3.49 -0.77
C MET A 208 3.53 -2.33 -0.42
N LEU A 209 3.81 -1.18 -0.99
CA LEU A 209 2.85 -0.08 -1.07
C LEU A 209 2.16 -0.10 -2.42
N TRP A 210 0.94 0.41 -2.41
CA TRP A 210 0.18 0.63 -3.61
C TRP A 210 -0.64 1.91 -3.49
N CYS A 211 -0.92 2.52 -4.62
CA CYS A 211 -1.76 3.70 -4.66
C CYS A 211 -2.62 3.74 -5.91
N GLN A 212 -3.77 4.40 -5.78
CA GLN A 212 -4.74 4.57 -6.84
C GLN A 212 -5.53 5.86 -6.63
N ILE A 213 -6.03 6.40 -7.73
CA ILE A 213 -7.00 7.49 -7.71
C ILE A 213 -8.38 6.86 -7.63
N GLU A 214 -9.22 7.37 -6.74
CA GLU A 214 -10.63 7.00 -6.68
C GLU A 214 -11.41 7.87 -7.66
N GLY A 215 -12.43 7.29 -8.31
CA GLY A 215 -13.37 8.10 -9.08
C GLY A 215 -14.05 9.14 -8.19
N ARG A 216 -14.41 10.30 -8.75
CA ARG A 216 -15.48 11.08 -8.12
C ARG A 216 -16.72 10.20 -8.20
N ASP A 217 -17.29 9.83 -7.06
CA ASP A 217 -18.67 9.37 -7.01
C ASP A 217 -19.49 10.36 -7.84
N ARG A 218 -20.13 9.85 -8.90
CA ARG A 218 -21.10 10.62 -9.67
C ARG A 218 -22.39 10.72 -8.86
#